data_AF-A0A832DTJ7-F1
#
_entry.id   AF-A0A832DTJ7-F1
#
_cell.length_a   1.000
_cell.length_b   1.000
_cell.length_c   1.000
_cell.angle_alpha   90.00
_cell.angle_beta   90.00
_cell.angle_gamma   90.00
#
_symmetry.space_group_name_H-M   'P 1'
#
loop_
_entity.id
_entity.type
_entity.pdbx_description
1 polymer ?
#
loop_
_entity_poly.entity_id
_entity_poly.type
_entity_poly.pdbx_seq_one_letter_code
_entity_poly.pdbx_strand_id
1 'polypeptide(L)'
;MDVEEFLKKIPRPSVEDIPELYRELDEMTRRIAEILTASSLYNAGTQEVDFGKATSEDLVELISEDPEVMVPFFVMVTGLSHGELKRRGLGGVYSLRRARNREKLRPLAELARSLLAHPLRLETVLYKFYKNWEEHQRRHWRGRIAENEVCTAVKARCGNAGKYVLLCGGKRREIDCAVPRDKPVVAINVRVGVREDRAKRIKEFAAELKEVKECGVKYFVVVYFVPEHEKGKLEEIRAEFMREAPFDLVVLTREELESLAERLREWGVPGCV
;
A
#
# COMPACT_ATOMS: atom_id res chain seq x y z
N MET A 1 11.67 21.61 19.18
CA MET A 1 12.30 21.05 17.96
C MET A 1 11.63 21.69 16.75
N ASP A 2 12.40 22.16 15.77
CA ASP A 2 11.87 22.61 14.48
C ASP A 2 11.58 21.37 13.61
N VAL A 3 10.30 21.15 13.29
CA VAL A 3 9.86 19.99 12.52
C VAL A 3 10.33 20.09 11.07
N GLU A 4 10.43 21.28 10.49
CA GLU A 4 10.90 21.45 9.10
C GLU A 4 12.39 21.14 8.99
N GLU A 5 13.19 21.53 9.99
CA GLU A 5 14.60 21.18 10.04
C GLU A 5 14.79 19.66 10.20
N PHE A 6 13.95 19.02 11.02
CA PHE A 6 13.93 17.56 11.18
C PHE A 6 13.58 16.84 9.86
N LEU A 7 12.51 17.24 9.18
CA LEU A 7 12.05 16.61 7.93
C LEU A 7 13.10 16.67 6.81
N LYS A 8 13.91 17.73 6.76
CA LYS A 8 15.03 17.87 5.81
C LYS A 8 16.15 16.87 6.04
N LYS A 9 16.30 16.34 7.26
CA LYS A 9 17.35 15.37 7.63
C LYS A 9 16.95 13.92 7.35
N ILE A 10 15.67 13.64 7.07
CA ILE A 10 15.18 12.28 6.86
C ILE A 10 15.68 11.74 5.51
N PRO A 11 16.34 10.58 5.45
CA PRO A 11 16.74 9.97 4.18
C PRO A 11 15.54 9.49 3.35
N ARG A 12 15.50 9.87 2.07
CA ARG A 12 14.38 9.61 1.13
C ARG A 12 14.84 8.83 -0.12
N PRO A 13 15.10 7.52 0.00
CA PRO A 13 15.69 6.73 -1.09
C PRO A 13 14.79 6.56 -2.33
N SER A 14 13.48 6.81 -2.22
CA SER A 14 12.53 6.64 -3.33
C SER A 14 11.78 7.92 -3.66
N VAL A 15 12.34 9.10 -3.35
CA VAL A 15 11.64 10.39 -3.53
C VAL A 15 11.26 10.68 -4.97
N GLU A 16 12.11 10.25 -5.91
CA GLU A 16 11.85 10.38 -7.35
C GLU A 16 10.77 9.41 -7.82
N ASP A 17 10.72 8.20 -7.25
CA ASP A 17 9.78 7.14 -7.64
C ASP A 17 8.36 7.38 -7.10
N ILE A 18 8.24 7.91 -5.87
CA ILE A 18 6.97 8.02 -5.14
C ILE A 18 6.89 9.35 -4.37
N PRO A 19 6.97 10.51 -5.04
CA PRO A 19 6.98 11.82 -4.37
C PRO A 19 5.71 12.09 -3.55
N GLU A 20 4.56 11.55 -3.95
CA GLU A 20 3.30 11.63 -3.21
C GLU A 20 3.39 11.00 -1.81
N LEU A 21 4.06 9.86 -1.69
CA LEU A 21 4.24 9.18 -0.40
C LEU A 21 5.04 10.07 0.56
N TYR A 22 6.11 10.70 0.08
CA TYR A 22 6.92 11.59 0.93
C TYR A 22 6.17 12.86 1.31
N ARG A 23 5.31 13.39 0.42
CA ARG A 23 4.41 14.51 0.76
C ARG A 23 3.42 14.12 1.87
N GLU A 24 2.79 12.95 1.75
CA GLU A 24 1.87 12.43 2.78
C GLU A 24 2.61 12.17 4.11
N LEU A 25 3.81 11.57 4.06
CA LEU A 25 4.64 11.34 5.25
C LEU A 25 5.02 12.65 5.95
N ASP A 26 5.43 13.67 5.20
CA ASP A 26 5.77 14.99 5.74
C ASP A 26 4.55 15.64 6.41
N GLU A 27 3.38 15.59 5.76
CA GLU A 27 2.12 16.12 6.33
C GLU A 27 1.71 15.38 7.61
N MET A 28 1.70 14.04 7.60
CA MET A 28 1.35 13.24 8.78
C MET A 28 2.32 13.52 9.93
N THR A 29 3.61 13.65 9.64
CA THR A 29 4.64 13.90 10.65
C THR A 29 4.49 15.28 11.29
N ARG A 30 4.11 16.30 10.52
CA ARG A 30 3.77 17.63 11.07
C ARG A 30 2.59 17.54 12.03
N ARG A 31 1.48 16.93 11.60
CA ARG A 31 0.27 16.76 12.42
C ARG A 31 0.57 16.00 13.72
N ILE A 32 1.35 14.92 13.64
CA ILE A 32 1.79 14.17 14.83
C ILE A 32 2.65 15.05 15.75
N ALA A 33 3.61 15.79 15.20
CA ALA A 33 4.47 16.66 16.01
C ALA A 33 3.66 17.77 16.71
N GLU A 34 2.71 18.38 16.02
CA GLU A 34 1.79 19.39 16.57
C GLU A 34 0.98 18.79 17.74
N ILE A 35 0.36 17.63 17.55
CA ILE A 35 -0.44 16.96 18.58
C ILE A 35 0.41 16.60 19.80
N LEU A 36 1.59 16.00 19.58
CA LEU A 36 2.47 15.60 20.67
C LEU A 36 3.00 16.82 21.44
N THR A 37 3.41 17.87 20.75
CA THR A 37 3.96 19.08 21.40
C THR A 37 2.92 19.93 22.11
N ALA A 38 1.66 19.88 21.69
CA ALA A 38 0.54 20.50 22.38
C ALA A 38 0.07 19.71 23.61
N SER A 39 0.48 18.45 23.75
CA SER A 39 0.04 17.58 24.84
C SER A 39 0.70 17.90 26.18
N SER A 40 0.00 17.60 27.27
CA SER A 40 0.52 17.67 28.64
C SER A 40 1.68 16.69 28.90
N LEU A 41 1.88 15.71 28.02
CA LEU A 41 2.96 14.72 28.11
C LEU A 41 4.29 15.24 27.57
N TYR A 42 4.31 16.37 26.85
CA TYR A 42 5.52 16.92 26.26
C TYR A 42 6.27 17.85 27.19
N ASN A 43 7.59 17.64 27.28
CA ASN A 43 8.51 18.53 27.99
C ASN A 43 9.35 19.32 26.98
N ALA A 44 9.10 20.63 26.87
CA ALA A 44 9.84 21.50 25.96
C ALA A 44 11.35 21.62 26.29
N GLY A 45 11.72 21.49 27.57
CA GLY A 45 13.10 21.58 28.03
C GLY A 45 13.95 20.36 27.65
N THR A 46 13.37 19.15 27.71
CA THR A 46 14.07 17.92 27.31
C THR A 46 13.72 17.46 25.89
N GLN A 47 12.69 18.04 25.29
CA GLN A 47 12.09 17.64 24.02
C GLN A 47 11.61 16.18 24.00
N GLU A 48 11.11 15.71 25.14
CA GLU A 48 10.61 14.34 25.33
C GLU A 48 9.10 14.33 25.49
N VAL A 49 8.48 13.23 25.05
CA VAL A 49 7.09 12.89 25.35
C VAL A 49 7.11 11.77 26.38
N ASP A 50 6.57 12.03 27.57
CA ASP A 50 6.58 11.12 28.71
C ASP A 50 5.37 10.18 28.68
N PHE A 51 5.41 9.16 27.81
CA PHE A 51 4.37 8.14 27.74
C PHE A 51 4.29 7.29 29.01
N GLY A 52 5.36 7.21 29.81
CA GLY A 52 5.38 6.46 31.07
C GLY A 52 4.44 7.03 32.14
N LYS A 53 4.10 8.32 32.04
CA LYS A 53 3.10 8.97 32.91
C LYS A 53 1.70 9.00 32.31
N ALA A 54 1.54 8.59 31.06
CA ALA A 54 0.26 8.68 30.38
C ALA A 54 -0.76 7.69 30.96
N THR A 55 -1.94 8.20 31.32
CA THR A 55 -3.10 7.38 31.60
C THR A 55 -3.71 6.87 30.29
N SER A 56 -4.61 5.89 30.38
CA SER A 56 -5.36 5.44 29.20
C SER A 56 -6.18 6.59 28.59
N GLU A 57 -6.68 7.52 29.42
CA GLU A 57 -7.49 8.64 28.94
C GLU A 57 -6.64 9.68 28.20
N ASP A 58 -5.42 9.98 28.69
CA ASP A 58 -4.48 10.88 27.99
C ASP A 58 -4.15 10.34 26.58
N LEU A 59 -3.95 9.02 26.46
CA LEU A 59 -3.68 8.40 25.17
C LEU A 59 -4.93 8.34 24.28
N VAL A 60 -6.12 8.14 24.84
CA VAL A 60 -7.37 8.25 24.07
C VAL A 60 -7.57 9.66 23.55
N GLU A 61 -7.26 10.68 24.36
CA GLU A 61 -7.32 12.08 23.95
C GLU A 61 -6.37 12.35 22.78
N LEU A 62 -5.09 11.99 22.93
CA LEU A 62 -4.11 12.09 21.84
C LEU A 62 -4.58 11.41 20.55
N ILE A 63 -5.11 10.18 20.63
CA ILE A 63 -5.59 9.47 19.44
C ILE A 63 -6.83 10.15 18.85
N SER A 64 -7.67 10.76 19.69
CA SER A 64 -8.94 11.38 19.27
C SER A 64 -8.76 12.73 18.58
N GLU A 65 -7.69 13.48 18.88
CA GLU A 65 -7.35 14.74 18.20
C GLU A 65 -7.27 14.54 16.69
N ASP A 66 -6.56 13.49 16.27
CA ASP A 66 -6.45 13.13 14.87
C ASP A 66 -6.24 11.62 14.69
N PRO A 67 -7.32 10.82 14.68
CA PRO A 67 -7.23 9.37 14.55
C PRO A 67 -6.56 8.94 13.24
N GLU A 68 -6.62 9.79 12.20
CA GLU A 68 -6.09 9.46 10.89
C GLU A 68 -4.57 9.28 10.92
N VAL A 69 -3.86 10.09 11.72
CA VAL A 69 -2.39 10.05 11.86
C VAL A 69 -1.95 9.39 13.16
N MET A 70 -2.71 9.53 14.25
CA MET A 70 -2.32 9.02 15.56
C MET A 70 -2.51 7.50 15.69
N VAL A 71 -3.48 6.90 15.00
CA VAL A 71 -3.61 5.43 14.95
C VAL A 71 -2.39 4.81 14.26
N PRO A 72 -1.99 5.22 13.03
CA PRO A 72 -0.73 4.80 12.42
C PRO A 72 0.48 5.04 13.31
N PHE A 73 0.58 6.22 13.94
CA PHE A 73 1.67 6.56 14.84
C PHE A 73 1.86 5.53 15.94
N PHE A 74 0.83 5.24 16.74
CA PHE A 74 0.94 4.28 17.84
C PHE A 74 1.18 2.86 17.36
N VAL A 75 0.60 2.46 16.22
CA VAL A 75 0.91 1.15 15.61
C VAL A 75 2.40 1.06 15.24
N MET A 76 2.98 2.09 14.63
CA MET A 76 4.38 2.07 14.19
C MET A 76 5.37 2.18 15.36
N VAL A 77 5.06 2.99 16.37
CA VAL A 77 5.95 3.22 17.53
C VAL A 77 5.95 2.01 18.47
N THR A 78 4.82 1.32 18.64
CA THR A 78 4.75 0.06 19.41
C THR A 78 5.44 -1.12 18.71
N GLY A 79 5.68 -1.03 17.40
CA GLY A 79 6.43 -2.03 16.64
C GLY A 79 5.72 -3.38 16.45
N LEU A 80 4.41 -3.45 16.74
CA LEU A 80 3.65 -4.68 16.61
C LEU A 80 3.29 -4.98 15.16
N SER A 81 3.43 -6.25 14.76
CA SER A 81 2.95 -6.74 13.48
C SER A 81 1.41 -6.81 13.46
N HIS A 82 0.83 -6.82 12.25
CA HIS A 82 -0.62 -7.01 12.07
C HIS A 82 -1.12 -8.32 12.72
N GLY A 83 -0.32 -9.39 12.68
CA GLY A 83 -0.64 -10.66 13.33
C GLY A 83 -0.67 -10.58 14.86
N GLU A 84 0.24 -9.81 15.48
CA GLU A 84 0.23 -9.58 16.92
C GLU A 84 -0.94 -8.72 17.37
N LEU A 85 -1.24 -7.65 16.62
CA LEU A 85 -2.43 -6.83 16.87
C LEU A 85 -3.71 -7.66 16.80
N LYS A 86 -3.84 -8.54 15.79
CA LYS A 86 -4.97 -9.45 15.66
C LYS A 86 -5.09 -10.39 16.86
N ARG A 87 -3.99 -10.98 17.34
CA ARG A 87 -3.96 -11.83 18.53
C ARG A 87 -4.37 -11.10 19.81
N ARG A 88 -4.18 -9.78 19.85
CA ARG A 88 -4.60 -8.90 20.95
C ARG A 88 -5.98 -8.26 20.74
N GLY A 89 -6.79 -8.78 19.81
CA GLY A 89 -8.16 -8.29 19.55
C GLY A 89 -8.26 -7.06 18.64
N LEU A 90 -7.16 -6.59 18.06
CA LEU A 90 -7.10 -5.40 17.20
C LEU A 90 -6.92 -5.76 15.70
N GLY A 91 -7.60 -6.82 15.24
CA GLY A 91 -7.50 -7.34 13.87
C GLY A 91 -7.90 -6.38 12.73
N GLY A 92 -8.41 -5.20 13.07
CA GLY A 92 -8.77 -4.12 12.13
C GLY A 92 -8.30 -2.75 12.60
N VAL A 93 -7.15 -2.65 13.27
CA VAL A 93 -6.68 -1.40 13.92
C VAL A 93 -6.77 -0.17 13.02
N TYR A 94 -6.46 -0.27 11.73
CA TYR A 94 -6.51 0.89 10.82
C TYR A 94 -7.93 1.38 10.51
N SER A 95 -8.97 0.59 10.78
CA SER A 95 -10.35 1.09 10.73
C SER A 95 -10.62 2.17 11.78
N LEU A 96 -9.82 2.20 12.86
CA LEU A 96 -9.89 3.23 13.90
C LEU A 96 -9.46 4.61 13.40
N ARG A 97 -8.77 4.71 12.25
CA ARG A 97 -8.46 6.01 11.60
C ARG A 97 -9.68 6.86 11.30
N ARG A 98 -10.86 6.23 11.21
CA ARG A 98 -12.16 6.89 10.98
C ARG A 98 -13.05 6.88 12.21
N ALA A 99 -12.57 6.36 13.34
CA ALA A 99 -13.36 6.29 14.55
C ALA A 99 -13.52 7.69 15.14
N ARG A 100 -14.78 8.10 15.34
CA ARG A 100 -15.14 9.30 16.11
C ARG A 100 -15.50 8.98 17.56
N ASN A 101 -15.58 7.69 17.90
CA ASN A 101 -15.98 7.23 19.22
C ASN A 101 -14.73 6.85 20.05
N ARG A 102 -14.51 7.57 21.14
CA ARG A 102 -13.42 7.37 22.11
C ARG A 102 -13.35 5.95 22.65
N GLU A 103 -14.49 5.31 22.92
CA GLU A 103 -14.54 3.94 23.43
C GLU A 103 -13.95 2.92 22.44
N LYS A 104 -14.06 3.17 21.13
CA LYS A 104 -13.42 2.32 20.11
C LYS A 104 -11.89 2.49 20.10
N LEU A 105 -11.36 3.61 20.58
CA LEU A 105 -9.93 3.91 20.62
C LEU A 105 -9.26 3.36 21.88
N ARG A 106 -10.03 3.16 22.96
CA ARG A 106 -9.53 2.71 24.27
C ARG A 106 -8.66 1.43 24.20
N PRO A 107 -9.01 0.38 23.44
CA PRO A 107 -8.15 -0.80 23.37
C PRO A 107 -6.76 -0.52 22.76
N LEU A 108 -6.66 0.42 21.82
CA LEU A 108 -5.36 0.84 21.26
C LEU A 108 -4.58 1.69 22.27
N ALA A 109 -5.26 2.59 22.99
CA ALA A 109 -4.65 3.41 24.03
C ALA A 109 -4.07 2.56 25.17
N GLU A 110 -4.83 1.58 25.66
CA GLU A 110 -4.38 0.66 26.72
C GLU A 110 -3.17 -0.16 26.26
N LEU A 111 -3.18 -0.62 25.01
CA LEU A 111 -2.06 -1.32 24.42
C LEU A 111 -0.81 -0.43 24.34
N ALA A 112 -0.95 0.79 23.83
CA ALA A 112 0.15 1.75 23.76
C ALA A 112 0.72 2.03 25.16
N ARG A 113 -0.13 2.26 26.16
CA ARG A 113 0.27 2.44 27.57
C ARG A 113 1.09 1.25 28.08
N SER A 114 0.66 0.03 27.78
CA SER A 114 1.33 -1.19 28.25
C SER A 114 2.72 -1.40 27.65
N LEU A 115 3.04 -0.74 26.54
CA LEU A 115 4.28 -0.92 25.79
C LEU A 115 5.22 0.30 25.86
N LEU A 116 4.67 1.51 26.04
CA LEU A 116 5.43 2.76 26.07
C LEU A 116 5.59 3.27 27.50
N ALA A 117 6.45 2.60 28.27
CA ALA A 117 6.62 2.86 29.71
C ALA A 117 7.66 3.94 30.07
N HIS A 118 8.25 4.63 29.08
CA HIS A 118 9.36 5.56 29.30
C HIS A 118 9.21 6.84 28.48
N PRO A 119 9.81 7.96 28.93
CA PRO A 119 9.97 9.15 28.11
C PRO A 119 10.75 8.83 26.84
N LEU A 120 10.26 9.33 25.70
CA LEU A 120 10.92 9.20 24.41
C LEU A 120 11.13 10.58 23.80
N ARG A 121 12.33 10.82 23.25
CA ARG A 121 12.59 12.04 22.49
C ARG A 121 11.62 12.16 21.32
N LEU A 122 11.07 13.36 21.13
CA LEU A 122 10.14 13.66 20.05
C LEU A 122 10.74 13.29 18.69
N GLU A 123 12.00 13.69 18.45
CA GLU A 123 12.74 13.33 17.23
C GLU A 123 12.77 11.82 16.97
N THR A 124 13.02 11.02 18.02
CA THR A 124 13.09 9.56 17.91
C THR A 124 11.75 8.94 17.51
N VAL A 125 10.65 9.38 18.12
CA VAL A 125 9.33 8.81 17.81
C VAL A 125 8.83 9.25 16.43
N LEU A 126 9.11 10.48 16.01
CA LEU A 126 8.80 10.95 14.67
C LEU A 126 9.63 10.21 13.61
N TYR A 127 10.94 10.02 13.83
CA TYR A 127 11.79 9.28 12.91
C TYR A 127 11.36 7.83 12.77
N LYS A 128 11.08 7.17 13.90
CA LYS A 128 10.58 5.79 13.91
C LYS A 128 9.25 5.66 13.18
N PHE A 129 8.30 6.57 13.42
CA PHE A 129 7.05 6.61 12.68
C PHE A 129 7.29 6.78 11.18
N TYR A 130 8.05 7.80 10.78
CA TYR A 130 8.29 8.14 9.39
C TYR A 130 8.85 6.94 8.61
N LYS A 131 9.94 6.35 9.09
CA LYS A 131 10.61 5.24 8.37
C LYS A 131 9.78 3.96 8.38
N ASN A 132 9.10 3.64 9.48
CA ASN A 132 8.26 2.45 9.53
C ASN A 132 7.01 2.61 8.66
N TRP A 133 6.40 3.79 8.64
CA TRP A 133 5.24 4.08 7.79
C TRP A 133 5.63 4.14 6.31
N GLU A 134 6.78 4.71 5.96
CA GLU A 134 7.34 4.67 4.61
C GLU A 134 7.49 3.22 4.14
N GLU A 135 8.16 2.36 4.91
CA GLU A 135 8.33 0.94 4.56
C GLU A 135 6.98 0.21 4.44
N HIS A 136 6.02 0.51 5.32
CA HIS A 136 4.69 -0.05 5.28
C HIS A 136 3.92 0.36 4.01
N GLN A 137 4.00 1.64 3.64
CA GLN A 137 3.24 2.22 2.54
C GLN A 137 3.91 2.06 1.17
N ARG A 138 5.24 1.96 1.11
CA ARG A 138 6.00 1.88 -0.16
C ARG A 138 5.49 0.76 -1.07
N ARG A 139 5.16 -0.40 -0.51
CA ARG A 139 4.62 -1.54 -1.29
C ARG A 139 3.24 -1.22 -1.86
N HIS A 140 2.37 -0.55 -1.10
CA HIS A 140 1.03 -0.19 -1.53
C HIS A 140 1.04 0.90 -2.59
N TRP A 141 1.90 1.91 -2.43
CA TRP A 141 2.06 2.98 -3.41
C TRP A 141 2.64 2.47 -4.72
N ARG A 142 3.68 1.62 -4.69
CA ARG A 142 4.23 1.01 -5.91
C ARG A 142 3.18 0.19 -6.67
N GLY A 143 2.38 -0.60 -5.96
CA GLY A 143 1.28 -1.35 -6.55
C GLY A 143 0.25 -0.43 -7.21
N ARG A 144 -0.23 0.59 -6.47
CA ARG A 144 -1.24 1.53 -6.97
C ARG A 144 -0.75 2.36 -8.16
N ILE A 145 0.50 2.84 -8.13
CA ILE A 145 1.10 3.58 -9.24
C ILE A 145 1.17 2.68 -10.47
N ALA A 146 1.68 1.46 -10.34
CA ALA A 146 1.73 0.51 -11.45
C ALA A 146 0.34 0.17 -12.00
N GLU A 147 -0.64 -0.11 -11.13
CA GLU A 147 -2.04 -0.34 -11.54
C GLU A 147 -2.58 0.85 -12.34
N ASN A 148 -2.39 2.08 -11.85
CA ASN A 148 -2.86 3.30 -12.52
C ASN A 148 -2.13 3.55 -13.85
N GLU A 149 -0.82 3.35 -13.91
CA GLU A 149 -0.01 3.49 -15.14
C GLU A 149 -0.52 2.55 -16.23
N VAL A 150 -0.65 1.26 -15.91
CA VAL A 150 -1.17 0.24 -16.84
C VAL A 150 -2.56 0.61 -17.30
N CYS A 151 -3.47 0.92 -16.36
CA CYS A 151 -4.84 1.20 -16.72
C CYS A 151 -4.99 2.49 -17.54
N THR A 152 -4.16 3.50 -17.28
CA THR A 152 -4.14 4.74 -18.07
C THR A 152 -3.63 4.47 -19.48
N ALA A 153 -2.56 3.70 -19.64
CA ALA A 153 -2.01 3.33 -20.95
C ALA A 153 -3.04 2.55 -21.78
N VAL A 154 -3.71 1.57 -21.16
CA VAL A 154 -4.76 0.78 -21.82
C VAL A 154 -5.98 1.63 -22.14
N LYS A 155 -6.44 2.48 -21.20
CA LYS A 155 -7.60 3.36 -21.40
C LYS A 155 -7.39 4.36 -22.53
N ALA A 156 -6.17 4.88 -22.70
CA ALA A 156 -5.82 5.79 -23.78
C ALA A 156 -6.04 5.16 -25.18
N ARG A 157 -6.02 3.83 -25.28
CA ARG A 157 -6.18 3.09 -26.55
C ARG A 157 -7.53 2.38 -26.67
N CYS A 158 -8.13 1.98 -25.56
CA CYS A 158 -9.37 1.19 -25.53
C CYS A 158 -10.62 1.95 -25.10
N GLY A 159 -10.47 3.17 -24.56
CA GLY A 159 -11.56 4.03 -24.09
C GLY A 159 -12.28 3.52 -22.83
N ASN A 160 -12.85 2.31 -22.88
CA ASN A 160 -13.54 1.66 -21.77
C ASN A 160 -12.63 0.66 -21.04
N ALA A 161 -11.68 1.17 -20.25
CA ALA A 161 -10.85 0.36 -19.37
C ALA A 161 -10.84 0.92 -17.95
N GLY A 162 -10.74 0.03 -16.96
CA GLY A 162 -10.65 0.42 -15.56
C GLY A 162 -10.78 -0.73 -14.58
N LYS A 163 -10.55 -0.43 -13.31
CA LYS A 163 -10.74 -1.37 -12.21
C LYS A 163 -12.19 -1.85 -12.14
N TYR A 164 -12.38 -3.17 -11.98
CA TYR A 164 -13.70 -3.79 -11.95
C TYR A 164 -13.74 -4.93 -10.92
N VAL A 165 -14.87 -5.07 -10.23
CA VAL A 165 -15.12 -6.19 -9.31
C VAL A 165 -16.08 -7.16 -9.97
N LEU A 166 -15.55 -8.26 -10.46
CA LEU A 166 -16.30 -9.36 -11.03
C LEU A 166 -16.96 -10.18 -9.92
N LEU A 167 -18.28 -10.34 -10.01
CA LEU A 167 -19.02 -11.26 -9.17
C LEU A 167 -19.24 -12.57 -9.94
N CYS A 168 -18.66 -13.65 -9.45
CA CYS A 168 -18.71 -14.94 -10.13
C CYS A 168 -18.71 -16.10 -9.13
N GLY A 169 -19.64 -17.03 -9.29
CA GLY A 169 -19.81 -18.16 -8.35
C GLY A 169 -19.99 -17.74 -6.89
N GLY A 170 -20.61 -16.57 -6.64
CA GLY A 170 -20.76 -16.00 -5.29
C GLY A 170 -19.49 -15.38 -4.69
N LYS A 171 -18.37 -15.39 -5.41
CA LYS A 171 -17.11 -14.75 -5.00
C LYS A 171 -16.94 -13.41 -5.69
N ARG A 172 -16.38 -12.44 -4.96
CA ARG A 172 -15.98 -11.13 -5.49
C ARG A 172 -14.51 -11.19 -5.86
N ARG A 173 -14.19 -10.91 -7.13
CA ARG A 173 -12.82 -10.85 -7.64
C ARG A 173 -12.55 -9.50 -8.25
N GLU A 174 -11.44 -8.90 -7.83
CA GLU A 174 -10.99 -7.62 -8.34
C GLU A 174 -10.08 -7.87 -9.54
N ILE A 175 -10.34 -7.16 -10.63
CA ILE A 175 -9.48 -7.09 -11.80
C ILE A 175 -8.87 -5.69 -11.79
N ASP A 176 -7.55 -5.61 -11.79
CA ASP A 176 -6.84 -4.33 -11.64
C ASP A 176 -7.12 -3.40 -12.83
N CYS A 177 -7.09 -3.96 -14.04
CA CYS A 177 -7.58 -3.30 -15.24
C CYS A 177 -8.41 -4.23 -16.14
N ALA A 178 -9.70 -3.95 -16.25
CA ALA A 178 -10.67 -4.75 -17.01
C ALA A 178 -10.99 -4.06 -18.36
N VAL A 179 -11.07 -4.84 -19.44
CA VAL A 179 -11.31 -4.30 -20.81
C VAL A 179 -12.28 -5.21 -21.59
N PRO A 180 -13.43 -4.69 -22.07
CA PRO A 180 -14.10 -3.48 -21.59
C PRO A 180 -14.41 -3.55 -20.09
N ARG A 181 -14.44 -2.43 -19.36
CA ARG A 181 -14.60 -2.42 -17.89
C ARG A 181 -15.84 -3.19 -17.41
N ASP A 182 -17.00 -2.91 -18.00
CA ASP A 182 -18.30 -3.38 -17.47
C ASP A 182 -18.66 -4.81 -17.90
N LYS A 183 -18.05 -5.28 -18.99
CA LYS A 183 -18.20 -6.65 -19.50
C LYS A 183 -16.82 -7.16 -19.95
N PRO A 184 -15.97 -7.54 -18.98
CA PRO A 184 -14.57 -7.82 -19.28
C PRO A 184 -14.40 -9.00 -20.20
N VAL A 185 -13.75 -8.75 -21.34
CA VAL A 185 -13.23 -9.78 -22.24
C VAL A 185 -11.77 -10.05 -21.90
N VAL A 186 -11.06 -9.03 -21.44
CA VAL A 186 -9.68 -9.09 -20.94
C VAL A 186 -9.64 -8.71 -19.47
N ALA A 187 -8.93 -9.51 -18.68
CA ALA A 187 -8.50 -9.16 -17.33
C ALA A 187 -6.99 -8.93 -17.32
N ILE A 188 -6.57 -7.77 -16.81
CA ILE A 188 -5.16 -7.41 -16.66
C ILE A 188 -4.89 -7.21 -15.17
N ASN A 189 -4.04 -8.05 -14.60
CA ASN A 189 -3.66 -7.93 -13.20
C ASN A 189 -2.20 -7.50 -13.07
N VAL A 190 -1.94 -6.59 -12.14
CA VAL A 190 -0.70 -5.81 -12.06
C VAL A 190 -0.01 -6.03 -10.74
N ARG A 191 1.27 -6.39 -10.76
CA ARG A 191 2.11 -6.46 -9.57
C ARG A 191 3.48 -5.84 -9.87
N VAL A 192 4.13 -5.36 -8.81
CA VAL A 192 5.54 -4.97 -8.84
C VAL A 192 6.25 -5.83 -7.81
N GLY A 193 7.39 -6.41 -8.15
CA GLY A 193 8.08 -7.28 -7.22
C GLY A 193 9.53 -7.55 -7.62
N VAL A 194 10.24 -8.17 -6.70
CA VAL A 194 11.62 -8.64 -6.87
C VAL A 194 11.60 -10.17 -6.92
N ARG A 195 12.73 -10.77 -7.34
CA ARG A 195 12.96 -12.21 -7.42
C ARG A 195 12.40 -13.02 -6.25
N GLU A 196 12.60 -12.56 -5.01
CA GLU A 196 12.22 -13.29 -3.79
C GLU A 196 10.70 -13.53 -3.70
N ASP A 197 9.89 -12.58 -4.17
CA ASP A 197 8.44 -12.67 -4.14
C ASP A 197 7.85 -13.28 -5.42
N ARG A 198 8.65 -13.41 -6.49
CA ARG A 198 8.16 -13.77 -7.83
C ARG A 198 7.40 -15.08 -7.85
N ALA A 199 7.93 -16.15 -7.27
CA ALA A 199 7.27 -17.46 -7.25
C ALA A 199 5.89 -17.41 -6.57
N LYS A 200 5.74 -16.61 -5.52
CA LYS A 200 4.46 -16.38 -4.87
C LYS A 200 3.50 -15.61 -5.78
N ARG A 201 3.98 -14.56 -6.46
CA ARG A 201 3.15 -13.76 -7.38
C ARG A 201 2.67 -14.56 -8.58
N ILE A 202 3.52 -15.41 -9.16
CA ILE A 202 3.13 -16.28 -10.27
C ILE A 202 1.97 -17.20 -9.84
N LYS A 203 2.05 -17.82 -8.66
CA LYS A 203 0.97 -18.66 -8.11
C LYS A 203 -0.33 -17.88 -7.86
N GLU A 204 -0.22 -16.65 -7.37
CA GLU A 204 -1.38 -15.76 -7.20
C GLU A 204 -2.04 -15.47 -8.56
N PHE A 205 -1.28 -15.11 -9.58
CA PHE A 205 -1.81 -14.89 -10.94
C PHE A 205 -2.41 -16.16 -11.55
N ALA A 206 -1.80 -17.32 -11.37
CA ALA A 206 -2.33 -18.58 -11.87
C ALA A 206 -3.68 -18.93 -11.23
N ALA A 207 -3.84 -18.66 -9.94
CA ALA A 207 -5.12 -18.82 -9.25
C ALA A 207 -6.17 -17.82 -9.77
N GLU A 208 -5.79 -16.54 -9.93
CA GLU A 208 -6.67 -15.49 -10.48
C GLU A 208 -7.12 -15.83 -11.91
N LEU A 209 -6.21 -16.29 -12.78
CA LEU A 209 -6.48 -16.75 -14.14
C LEU A 209 -7.59 -17.80 -14.16
N LYS A 210 -7.42 -18.86 -13.36
CA LYS A 210 -8.39 -19.96 -13.30
C LYS A 210 -9.78 -19.44 -12.96
N GLU A 211 -9.85 -18.59 -11.94
CA GLU A 211 -11.11 -18.06 -11.45
C GLU A 211 -11.79 -17.14 -12.46
N VAL A 212 -11.08 -16.23 -13.12
CA VAL A 212 -11.73 -15.32 -14.08
C VAL A 212 -12.09 -15.99 -15.40
N LYS A 213 -11.34 -17.01 -15.85
CA LYS A 213 -11.69 -17.81 -17.04
C LYS A 213 -12.99 -18.58 -16.85
N GLU A 214 -13.24 -19.12 -15.65
CA GLU A 214 -14.52 -19.75 -15.28
C GLU A 214 -15.71 -18.79 -15.43
N CYS A 215 -15.46 -17.48 -15.39
CA CYS A 215 -16.46 -16.42 -15.48
C CYS A 215 -16.64 -15.83 -16.89
N GLY A 216 -16.01 -16.43 -17.90
CA GLY A 216 -16.13 -16.01 -19.30
C GLY A 216 -15.19 -14.90 -19.74
N VAL A 217 -14.19 -14.53 -18.93
CA VAL A 217 -13.08 -13.69 -19.40
C VAL A 217 -12.28 -14.48 -20.44
N LYS A 218 -12.10 -13.91 -21.63
CA LYS A 218 -11.45 -14.60 -22.75
C LYS A 218 -9.93 -14.55 -22.67
N TYR A 219 -9.36 -13.41 -22.29
CA TYR A 219 -7.91 -13.21 -22.22
C TYR A 219 -7.48 -12.74 -20.83
N PHE A 220 -6.35 -13.23 -20.35
CA PHE A 220 -5.74 -12.87 -19.08
C PHE A 220 -4.30 -12.43 -19.29
N VAL A 221 -4.05 -11.17 -18.97
CA VAL A 221 -2.74 -10.55 -19.10
C VAL A 221 -2.14 -10.36 -17.72
N VAL A 222 -0.88 -10.74 -17.59
CA VAL A 222 -0.07 -10.46 -16.41
C VAL A 222 0.80 -9.25 -16.69
N VAL A 223 0.76 -8.25 -15.81
CA VAL A 223 1.76 -7.20 -15.76
C VAL A 223 2.57 -7.37 -14.48
N TYR A 224 3.86 -7.63 -14.64
CA TYR A 224 4.80 -7.75 -13.54
C TYR A 224 6.02 -6.86 -13.80
N PHE A 225 5.99 -5.62 -13.33
CA PHE A 225 7.11 -4.71 -13.58
C PHE A 225 8.36 -5.17 -12.82
N VAL A 226 9.37 -5.56 -13.60
CA VAL A 226 10.67 -6.05 -13.13
C VAL A 226 11.56 -4.87 -12.73
N PRO A 227 12.25 -4.93 -11.59
CA PRO A 227 13.14 -3.86 -11.15
C PRO A 227 14.36 -3.73 -12.08
N GLU A 228 14.95 -2.54 -12.13
CA GLU A 228 16.03 -2.20 -13.08
C GLU A 228 17.18 -3.21 -13.09
N HIS A 229 17.62 -3.65 -11.92
CA HIS A 229 18.72 -4.59 -11.76
C HIS A 229 18.42 -6.03 -12.25
N GLU A 230 17.16 -6.35 -12.53
CA GLU A 230 16.73 -7.64 -13.09
C GLU A 230 16.36 -7.55 -14.59
N LYS A 231 16.41 -6.38 -15.22
CA LYS A 231 16.09 -6.21 -16.66
C LYS A 231 16.98 -7.05 -17.59
N GLY A 232 18.17 -7.47 -17.15
CA GLY A 232 19.02 -8.39 -17.92
C GLY A 232 18.45 -9.82 -18.04
N LYS A 233 17.35 -10.15 -17.34
CA LYS A 233 16.79 -11.50 -17.23
C LYS A 233 15.32 -11.59 -17.68
N LEU A 234 14.85 -10.64 -18.48
CA LEU A 234 13.43 -10.56 -18.86
C LEU A 234 12.92 -11.85 -19.51
N GLU A 235 13.69 -12.48 -20.41
CA GLU A 235 13.29 -13.72 -21.06
C GLU A 235 13.19 -14.90 -20.09
N GLU A 236 14.15 -15.03 -19.17
CA GLU A 236 14.12 -16.05 -18.12
C GLU A 236 12.88 -15.87 -17.23
N ILE A 237 12.64 -14.63 -16.81
CA ILE A 237 11.47 -14.26 -16.00
C ILE A 237 10.19 -14.59 -16.77
N ARG A 238 10.07 -14.21 -18.04
CA ARG A 238 8.89 -14.50 -18.86
C ARG A 238 8.64 -16.01 -18.98
N ALA A 239 9.69 -16.79 -19.20
CA ALA A 239 9.62 -18.24 -19.25
C ALA A 239 9.16 -18.85 -17.92
N GLU A 240 9.58 -18.30 -16.77
CA GLU A 240 9.10 -18.74 -15.45
C GLU A 240 7.58 -18.57 -15.31
N PHE A 241 7.02 -17.42 -15.73
CA PHE A 241 5.57 -17.18 -15.70
C PHE A 241 4.82 -18.16 -16.61
N MET A 242 5.26 -18.30 -17.86
CA MET A 242 4.60 -19.14 -18.86
C MET A 242 4.67 -20.63 -18.53
N ARG A 243 5.65 -21.07 -17.72
CA ARG A 243 5.75 -22.46 -17.25
C ARG A 243 4.71 -22.79 -16.18
N GLU A 244 4.34 -21.84 -15.32
CA GLU A 244 3.36 -22.09 -14.25
C GLU A 244 1.93 -22.14 -14.79
N ALA A 245 1.59 -21.25 -15.71
CA ALA A 245 0.24 -21.15 -16.26
C ALA A 245 0.20 -20.57 -17.67
N PRO A 246 -0.82 -20.91 -18.48
CA PRO A 246 -0.96 -20.43 -19.84
C PRO A 246 -1.56 -19.01 -19.86
N PHE A 247 -0.78 -18.02 -19.43
CA PHE A 247 -1.16 -16.62 -19.55
C PHE A 247 -1.20 -16.19 -21.02
N ASP A 248 -2.14 -15.32 -21.38
CA ASP A 248 -2.29 -14.89 -22.78
C ASP A 248 -1.19 -13.88 -23.18
N LEU A 249 -0.70 -13.09 -22.22
CA LEU A 249 0.45 -12.20 -22.37
C LEU A 249 1.08 -11.91 -21.00
N VAL A 250 2.41 -11.76 -20.98
CA VAL A 250 3.19 -11.33 -19.82
C VAL A 250 3.98 -10.08 -20.18
N VAL A 251 3.65 -8.97 -19.54
CA VAL A 251 4.30 -7.65 -19.67
C VAL A 251 5.21 -7.45 -18.47
N LEU A 252 6.49 -7.21 -18.72
CA LEU A 252 7.53 -7.13 -17.70
C LEU A 252 8.11 -5.72 -17.53
N THR A 253 7.90 -4.85 -18.50
CA THR A 253 8.45 -3.49 -18.51
C THR A 253 7.39 -2.46 -18.91
N ARG A 254 7.68 -1.17 -18.71
CA ARG A 254 6.75 -0.10 -19.08
C ARG A 254 6.71 0.11 -20.59
N GLU A 255 7.83 -0.11 -21.24
CA GLU A 255 8.00 -0.04 -22.69
C GLU A 255 7.11 -1.07 -23.40
N GLU A 256 6.93 -2.26 -22.80
CA GLU A 256 6.04 -3.31 -23.32
C GLU A 256 4.54 -2.99 -23.22
N LEU A 257 4.14 -1.88 -22.57
CA LEU A 257 2.73 -1.46 -22.54
C LEU A 257 2.21 -1.05 -23.92
N GLU A 258 3.07 -0.58 -24.82
CA GLU A 258 2.70 -0.32 -26.20
C GLU A 258 2.36 -1.63 -26.93
N SER A 259 3.18 -2.66 -26.75
CA SER A 259 2.93 -4.01 -27.30
C SER A 259 1.67 -4.64 -26.71
N LEU A 260 1.36 -4.39 -25.44
CA LEU A 260 0.07 -4.78 -24.86
C LEU A 260 -1.10 -4.16 -25.63
N ALA A 261 -1.05 -2.85 -25.88
CA ALA A 261 -2.10 -2.17 -26.63
C ALA A 261 -2.27 -2.75 -28.04
N GLU A 262 -1.17 -3.05 -28.72
CA GLU A 262 -1.19 -3.73 -30.03
C GLU A 262 -1.88 -5.09 -29.97
N ARG A 263 -1.51 -5.93 -28.98
CA ARG A 263 -2.13 -7.25 -28.78
C ARG A 263 -3.63 -7.16 -28.52
N LEU A 264 -4.09 -6.19 -27.74
CA LEU A 264 -5.53 -6.00 -27.49
C LEU A 264 -6.30 -5.72 -28.80
N ARG A 265 -5.70 -5.00 -29.74
CA ARG A 265 -6.29 -4.74 -31.07
C ARG A 265 -6.32 -5.98 -31.94
N GLU A 266 -5.20 -6.70 -31.99
CA GLU A 266 -5.12 -7.97 -32.74
C GLU A 266 -6.14 -8.99 -32.25
N TRP A 267 -6.40 -9.03 -30.94
CA TRP A 267 -7.43 -9.88 -30.34
C TRP A 267 -8.87 -9.44 -30.62
N GLY A 268 -9.07 -8.29 -31.27
CA GLY A 268 -10.37 -7.72 -31.57
C GLY A 268 -11.13 -7.29 -30.32
N VAL A 269 -10.43 -6.82 -29.28
CA VAL A 269 -11.06 -6.39 -28.03
C VAL A 269 -11.91 -5.14 -28.31
N PRO A 270 -13.21 -5.13 -27.93
CA PRO A 270 -14.08 -4.01 -28.22
C PRO A 270 -13.56 -2.69 -27.64
N GLY A 271 -13.54 -1.64 -28.47
CA GLY A 271 -13.12 -0.29 -28.08
C GLY A 271 -11.63 0.02 -28.24
N CYS A 272 -10.79 -0.96 -28.52
CA CYS A 272 -9.35 -0.78 -28.74
C CYS A 272 -9.00 -0.34 -30.17
N VAL A 273 -8.29 0.79 -30.32
CA VAL A 273 -7.85 1.41 -31.60
C VAL A 273 -6.34 1.61 -31.72
#